data_AF-A0A838WLG0-F1
#
_entry.id   AF-A0A838WLG0-F1
#
_cell.length_a   1.000
_cell.length_b   1.000
_cell.length_c   1.000
_cell.angle_alpha   90.00
_cell.angle_beta   90.00
_cell.angle_gamma   90.00
#
_symmetry.space_group_name_H-M   'P 1'
#
loop_
_entity.id
_entity.type
_entity.pdbx_description
1 polymer ?
#
loop_
_entity_poly.entity_id
_entity_poly.type
_entity_poly.pdbx_seq_one_letter_code
_entity_poly.pdbx_strand_id
1 'polypeptide(L)'
;VDTLKEIFEGNQKLFEGLYIHDQWDWSRKFPVIKIDFAGGVLKNRQELDMRILDILHENAEHLGVSYESTDIPGKLGTLIRKAMAKYGQRAVVLVDEYDKPILDNIDNPPIASEMREGLKNLYSVLKQQDANIQFIFMTGVTKFSKVSLFSGLNQLTDITISRDFSTICGYTQE
;
A
#
# COMPACT_ATOMS: atom_id res chain seq x y z
N VAL A 1 -2.15 -3.96 -8.92
CA VAL A 1 -1.00 -3.80 -7.99
C VAL A 1 -0.01 -4.95 -8.08
N ASP A 2 -0.45 -6.18 -8.31
CA ASP A 2 0.41 -7.37 -8.32
C ASP A 2 1.55 -7.30 -9.34
N THR A 3 1.32 -6.76 -10.54
CA THR A 3 2.39 -6.56 -11.53
C THR A 3 3.57 -5.78 -10.97
N LEU A 4 3.32 -4.69 -10.22
CA LEU A 4 4.39 -3.90 -9.60
C LEU A 4 5.11 -4.70 -8.50
N LYS A 5 4.37 -5.48 -7.70
CA LYS A 5 4.98 -6.38 -6.70
C LYS A 5 6.00 -7.30 -7.35
N GLU A 6 5.61 -7.99 -8.42
CA GLU A 6 6.48 -8.94 -9.12
C GLU A 6 7.72 -8.29 -9.74
N ILE A 7 7.58 -7.05 -10.25
CA ILE A 7 8.71 -6.25 -10.75
C ILE A 7 9.69 -5.93 -9.61
N PHE A 8 9.19 -5.40 -8.48
CA PHE A 8 10.04 -4.99 -7.36
C PHE A 8 10.68 -6.18 -6.61
N GLU A 9 10.04 -7.35 -6.61
CA GLU A 9 10.62 -8.59 -6.09
C GLU A 9 11.65 -9.23 -7.05
N GLY A 10 11.71 -8.74 -8.30
CA GLY A 10 12.68 -9.18 -9.30
C GLY A 10 12.31 -10.49 -9.99
N ASN A 11 11.03 -10.76 -10.18
CA ASN A 11 10.53 -11.97 -10.84
C ASN A 11 10.62 -11.87 -12.38
N GLN A 12 11.85 -11.71 -12.88
CA GLN A 12 12.17 -11.42 -14.29
C GLN A 12 11.45 -12.33 -15.31
N LYS A 13 11.33 -13.62 -15.02
CA LYS A 13 10.71 -14.61 -15.92
C LYS A 13 9.27 -14.26 -16.29
N LEU A 14 8.55 -13.55 -15.42
CA LEU A 14 7.16 -13.14 -15.68
C LEU A 14 7.06 -12.03 -16.75
N PHE A 15 8.18 -11.38 -17.07
CA PHE A 15 8.22 -10.21 -17.93
C PHE A 15 9.00 -10.42 -19.23
N GLU A 16 9.54 -11.61 -19.49
CA GLU A 16 10.24 -11.93 -20.74
C GLU A 16 9.37 -11.59 -21.97
N GLY A 17 9.91 -10.81 -22.89
CA GLY A 17 9.21 -10.35 -24.10
C GLY A 17 8.25 -9.17 -23.90
N LEU A 18 8.09 -8.66 -22.67
CA LEU A 18 7.34 -7.42 -22.40
C LEU A 18 8.26 -6.21 -22.40
N TYR A 19 7.69 -5.03 -22.67
CA TYR A 19 8.44 -3.77 -22.73
C TYR A 19 9.35 -3.52 -21.51
N ILE A 20 8.90 -3.88 -20.31
CA ILE A 20 9.65 -3.63 -19.08
C ILE A 20 10.90 -4.51 -18.91
N HIS A 21 10.99 -5.64 -19.62
CA HIS A 21 12.10 -6.59 -19.49
C HIS A 21 13.46 -5.92 -19.68
N ASP A 22 13.59 -5.08 -20.69
CA ASP A 22 14.88 -4.44 -21.01
C ASP A 22 15.04 -3.07 -20.34
N GLN A 23 14.02 -2.61 -19.62
CA GLN A 23 13.97 -1.30 -18.97
C GLN A 23 14.23 -1.37 -17.46
N TRP A 24 14.17 -2.56 -16.87
CA TRP A 24 14.33 -2.77 -15.43
C TRP A 24 15.65 -3.48 -15.09
N ASP A 25 16.30 -3.04 -14.01
CA ASP A 25 17.46 -3.72 -13.46
C ASP A 25 17.02 -4.88 -12.55
N TRP A 26 16.91 -6.07 -13.13
CA TRP A 26 16.49 -7.30 -12.45
C TRP A 26 17.47 -7.80 -11.36
N SER A 27 18.67 -7.22 -11.28
CA SER A 27 19.58 -7.51 -10.16
C SER A 27 19.13 -6.86 -8.85
N ARG A 28 18.29 -5.80 -8.95
CA ARG A 28 17.76 -5.08 -7.80
C ARG A 28 16.45 -5.70 -7.33
N LYS A 29 16.43 -6.08 -6.06
CA LYS A 29 15.25 -6.63 -5.38
C LYS A 29 14.94 -5.78 -4.16
N PHE A 30 13.65 -5.55 -3.93
CA PHE A 30 13.18 -4.74 -2.81
C PHE A 30 12.27 -5.57 -1.92
N PRO A 31 12.30 -5.35 -0.59
CA PRO A 31 11.26 -5.91 0.25
C PRO A 31 9.95 -5.18 -0.05
N VAL A 32 8.95 -5.93 -0.52
CA VAL A 32 7.63 -5.40 -0.84
C VAL A 32 6.66 -5.67 0.32
N ILE A 33 5.97 -4.63 0.75
CA ILE A 33 4.86 -4.70 1.72
C ILE A 33 3.58 -4.40 0.94
N LYS A 34 2.69 -5.40 0.82
CA LYS A 34 1.40 -5.26 0.14
C LYS A 34 0.28 -5.16 1.17
N ILE A 35 -0.49 -4.08 1.12
CA ILE A 35 -1.69 -3.86 1.93
C ILE A 35 -2.89 -3.89 0.99
N ASP A 36 -3.79 -4.85 1.17
CA ASP A 36 -4.90 -5.08 0.24
C ASP A 36 -6.24 -5.14 1.00
N PHE A 37 -7.13 -4.20 0.71
CA PHE A 37 -8.45 -4.13 1.33
C PHE A 37 -9.57 -4.73 0.46
N ALA A 38 -9.24 -5.43 -0.64
CA ALA A 38 -10.26 -5.90 -1.56
C ALA A 38 -11.15 -7.04 -1.04
N GLY A 39 -10.66 -7.81 -0.07
CA GLY A 39 -11.41 -8.95 0.46
C GLY A 39 -12.50 -8.55 1.45
N GLY A 40 -13.77 -8.76 1.09
CA GLY A 40 -14.92 -8.65 2.01
C GLY A 40 -15.27 -7.21 2.43
N VAL A 41 -16.39 -7.09 3.16
CA VAL A 41 -16.92 -5.81 3.65
C VAL A 41 -16.65 -5.70 5.15
N LEU A 42 -15.98 -4.62 5.56
CA LEU A 42 -15.66 -4.33 6.96
C LEU A 42 -16.76 -3.44 7.55
N LYS A 43 -17.37 -3.83 8.65
CA LYS A 43 -18.60 -3.19 9.18
C LYS A 43 -18.36 -2.29 10.39
N ASN A 44 -17.19 -2.34 11.02
CA ASN A 44 -16.86 -1.52 12.18
C ASN A 44 -15.33 -1.42 12.38
N ARG A 45 -14.91 -0.55 13.30
CA ARG A 45 -13.49 -0.33 13.59
C ARG A 45 -12.73 -1.59 14.02
N GLN A 46 -13.38 -2.48 14.76
CA GLN A 46 -12.75 -3.71 15.25
C GLN A 46 -12.40 -4.65 14.09
N GLU A 47 -13.32 -4.83 13.13
CA GLU A 47 -13.07 -5.62 11.92
C GLU A 47 -11.95 -5.03 11.05
N LEU A 48 -11.87 -3.70 10.95
CA LEU A 48 -10.77 -3.02 10.28
C LEU A 48 -9.43 -3.29 10.97
N ASP A 49 -9.36 -3.14 12.28
CA ASP A 49 -8.13 -3.36 13.04
C ASP A 49 -7.66 -4.83 12.92
N MET A 50 -8.59 -5.79 12.98
CA MET A 50 -8.28 -7.21 12.75
C MET A 50 -7.73 -7.44 11.35
N ARG A 51 -8.41 -6.92 10.31
CA ARG A 51 -7.93 -7.07 8.93
C ARG A 51 -6.54 -6.49 8.73
N ILE A 52 -6.27 -5.31 9.30
CA ILE A 52 -4.93 -4.71 9.21
C ILE A 52 -3.90 -5.61 9.88
N LEU A 53 -4.20 -6.17 11.05
CA LEU A 53 -3.29 -7.06 11.75
C LEU A 53 -2.97 -8.33 10.95
N ASP A 54 -3.97 -8.92 10.31
CA ASP A 54 -3.78 -10.10 9.43
C ASP A 54 -2.87 -9.75 8.25
N ILE A 55 -3.15 -8.64 7.55
CA ILE A 55 -2.31 -8.14 6.45
C ILE A 55 -0.86 -7.93 6.93
N LEU A 56 -0.67 -7.26 8.07
CA LEU A 56 0.67 -7.01 8.60
C LEU A 56 1.40 -8.31 8.97
N HIS A 57 0.67 -9.30 9.47
CA HIS A 57 1.21 -10.61 9.82
C HIS A 57 1.67 -11.37 8.58
N GLU A 58 0.84 -11.46 7.54
CA GLU A 58 1.18 -12.09 6.26
C GLU A 58 2.45 -11.47 5.64
N ASN A 59 2.55 -10.14 5.66
CA ASN A 59 3.75 -9.46 5.18
C ASN A 59 4.98 -9.75 6.05
N ALA A 60 4.80 -9.87 7.37
CA ALA A 60 5.88 -10.22 8.28
C ALA A 60 6.41 -11.63 8.00
N GLU A 61 5.50 -12.59 7.77
CA GLU A 61 5.86 -13.97 7.41
C GLU A 61 6.59 -14.02 6.06
N HIS A 62 6.02 -13.38 5.03
CA HIS A 62 6.62 -13.31 3.69
C HIS A 62 8.03 -12.70 3.70
N LEU A 63 8.21 -11.62 4.45
CA LEU A 63 9.50 -10.95 4.59
C LEU A 63 10.40 -11.62 5.64
N GLY A 64 9.92 -12.62 6.37
CA GLY A 64 10.59 -13.28 7.49
C GLY A 64 11.09 -12.28 8.54
N VAL A 65 10.21 -11.37 8.97
CA VAL A 65 10.45 -10.31 9.94
C VAL A 65 9.51 -10.51 11.13
N SER A 66 9.99 -10.28 12.35
CA SER A 66 9.15 -10.24 13.56
C SER A 66 9.00 -8.82 14.08
N TYR A 67 7.91 -8.50 14.75
CA TYR A 67 7.73 -7.23 15.46
C TYR A 67 7.27 -7.47 16.90
N GLU A 68 7.65 -6.58 17.80
CA GLU A 68 7.28 -6.62 19.23
C GLU A 68 6.29 -5.51 19.60
N SER A 69 5.95 -4.62 18.66
CA SER A 69 5.01 -3.52 18.90
C SER A 69 3.59 -4.03 19.15
N THR A 70 2.88 -3.33 20.03
CA THR A 70 1.54 -3.72 20.48
C THR A 70 0.43 -3.17 19.58
N ASP A 71 0.60 -1.97 19.01
CA ASP A 71 -0.39 -1.29 18.20
C ASP A 71 -0.11 -1.39 16.69
N ILE A 72 -1.15 -1.15 15.88
CA ILE A 72 -1.08 -1.22 14.41
C ILE A 72 0.01 -0.30 13.83
N PRO A 73 0.09 1.00 14.22
CA PRO A 73 1.14 1.88 13.73
C PRO A 73 2.55 1.39 14.05
N GLY A 74 2.78 0.95 15.29
CA GLY A 74 4.07 0.41 15.71
C GLY A 74 4.45 -0.86 14.95
N LYS A 75 3.48 -1.74 14.68
CA LYS A 75 3.68 -2.96 13.89
C LYS A 75 4.10 -2.65 12.46
N LEU A 76 3.37 -1.78 11.75
CA LEU A 76 3.74 -1.36 10.39
C LEU A 76 5.11 -0.66 10.36
N GLY A 77 5.37 0.24 11.32
CA GLY A 77 6.64 0.96 11.38
C GLY A 77 7.83 0.03 11.63
N THR A 78 7.65 -0.97 12.50
CA THR A 78 8.68 -1.99 12.76
C THR A 78 8.87 -2.92 11.58
N LEU A 79 7.78 -3.32 10.90
CA LEU A 79 7.84 -4.12 9.68
C LEU A 79 8.69 -3.43 8.61
N ILE A 80 8.41 -2.16 8.30
CA ILE A 80 9.15 -1.37 7.29
C ILE A 80 10.64 -1.27 7.66
N ARG A 81 10.94 -0.86 8.90
CA ARG A 81 12.31 -0.67 9.37
C ARG A 81 13.11 -1.97 9.38
N LYS A 82 12.52 -3.08 9.85
CA LYS A 82 13.20 -4.37 9.89
C LYS A 82 13.33 -5.00 8.50
N ALA A 83 12.36 -4.78 7.61
CA ALA A 83 12.49 -5.17 6.21
C ALA A 83 13.69 -4.45 5.56
N MET A 84 13.81 -3.13 5.76
CA MET A 84 14.97 -2.40 5.27
C MET A 84 16.28 -2.95 5.83
N ALA A 85 16.36 -3.14 7.15
CA ALA A 85 17.56 -3.66 7.81
C ALA A 85 17.96 -5.07 7.33
N LYS A 86 16.97 -5.95 7.09
CA LYS A 86 17.22 -7.34 6.66
C LYS A 86 17.68 -7.44 5.21
N TYR A 87 17.05 -6.68 4.31
CA TYR A 87 17.30 -6.77 2.87
C TYR A 87 18.32 -5.74 2.36
N GLY A 88 18.74 -4.79 3.21
CA GLY A 88 19.68 -3.72 2.85
C GLY A 88 19.12 -2.73 1.81
N GLN A 89 17.82 -2.78 1.55
CA GLN A 89 17.11 -1.98 0.55
C GLN A 89 15.88 -1.37 1.20
N ARG A 90 15.61 -0.10 0.90
CA ARG A 90 14.40 0.58 1.36
C ARG A 90 13.14 -0.15 0.84
N ALA A 91 12.11 -0.22 1.67
CA ALA A 91 10.92 -1.00 1.38
C ALA A 91 10.03 -0.35 0.31
N VAL A 92 9.35 -1.17 -0.46
CA VAL A 92 8.30 -0.74 -1.39
C VAL A 92 6.96 -1.03 -0.72
N VAL A 93 6.10 -0.01 -0.60
CA VAL A 93 4.77 -0.17 -0.01
C VAL A 93 3.71 -0.05 -1.11
N LEU A 94 2.96 -1.11 -1.32
CA LEU A 94 1.88 -1.16 -2.30
C LEU A 94 0.55 -1.27 -1.56
N VAL A 95 -0.37 -0.34 -1.78
CA VAL A 95 -1.68 -0.33 -1.12
C VAL A 95 -2.77 -0.44 -2.17
N ASP A 96 -3.52 -1.54 -2.16
CA ASP A 96 -4.67 -1.74 -3.04
C ASP A 96 -5.98 -1.45 -2.31
N GLU A 97 -6.93 -0.90 -3.06
CA GLU A 97 -8.24 -0.43 -2.60
C GLU A 97 -8.18 0.37 -1.27
N TYR A 98 -7.27 1.34 -1.20
CA TYR A 98 -6.94 2.06 0.05
C TYR A 98 -8.13 2.75 0.73
N ASP A 99 -9.19 3.07 -0.03
CA ASP A 99 -10.38 3.78 0.42
C ASP A 99 -11.61 2.89 0.60
N LYS A 100 -11.53 1.61 0.21
CA LYS A 100 -12.67 0.70 0.22
C LYS A 100 -13.38 0.57 1.57
N PRO A 101 -12.68 0.43 2.72
CA PRO A 101 -13.37 0.35 4.02
C PRO A 101 -14.26 1.57 4.32
N ILE A 102 -13.91 2.75 3.79
CA ILE A 102 -14.72 3.96 3.92
C ILE A 102 -15.90 3.90 2.95
N LEU A 103 -15.66 3.48 1.71
CA LEU A 103 -16.68 3.42 0.65
C LEU A 103 -17.77 2.38 0.94
N ASP A 104 -17.39 1.22 1.46
CA ASP A 104 -18.33 0.17 1.87
C ASP A 104 -19.32 0.64 2.96
N ASN A 105 -18.96 1.70 3.69
CA ASN A 105 -19.76 2.26 4.77
C ASN A 105 -20.25 3.69 4.47
N ILE A 106 -20.22 4.13 3.21
CA ILE A 106 -20.53 5.52 2.84
C ILE A 106 -21.95 5.95 3.25
N ASP A 107 -22.90 5.01 3.25
CA ASP A 107 -24.28 5.22 3.68
C ASP A 107 -24.45 5.27 5.21
N ASN A 108 -23.38 4.99 5.97
CA ASN A 108 -23.32 5.07 7.42
C ASN A 108 -22.19 6.01 7.89
N PRO A 109 -22.44 7.33 7.94
CA PRO A 109 -21.41 8.32 8.21
C PRO A 109 -20.61 8.12 9.51
N PRO A 110 -21.21 7.72 10.65
CA PRO A 110 -20.46 7.37 11.85
C PRO A 110 -19.41 6.28 11.62
N ILE A 111 -19.80 5.17 10.99
CA ILE A 111 -18.88 4.04 10.72
C ILE A 111 -17.82 4.46 9.71
N ALA A 112 -18.20 5.12 8.61
CA ALA A 112 -17.23 5.62 7.63
C ALA A 112 -16.20 6.57 8.26
N SER A 113 -16.60 7.36 9.27
CA SER A 113 -15.68 8.22 10.02
C SER A 113 -14.71 7.42 10.88
N GLU A 114 -15.17 6.37 11.57
CA GLU A 114 -14.29 5.48 12.35
C GLU A 114 -13.29 4.73 11.46
N MET A 115 -13.75 4.24 10.29
CA MET A 115 -12.89 3.60 9.29
C MET A 115 -11.81 4.56 8.80
N ARG A 116 -12.20 5.79 8.48
CA ARG A 116 -11.27 6.84 8.05
C ARG A 116 -10.20 7.12 9.10
N GLU A 117 -10.56 7.25 10.37
CA GLU A 117 -9.59 7.49 11.44
C GLU A 117 -8.65 6.29 11.65
N GLY A 118 -9.16 5.05 11.52
CA GLY A 118 -8.32 3.84 11.56
C GLY A 118 -7.30 3.80 10.43
N LEU A 119 -7.74 4.03 9.20
CA LEU A 119 -6.86 4.07 8.02
C LEU A 119 -5.86 5.22 8.08
N LYS A 120 -6.28 6.40 8.54
CA LYS A 120 -5.39 7.55 8.76
C LYS A 120 -4.29 7.21 9.76
N ASN A 121 -4.62 6.51 10.84
CA ASN A 121 -3.64 6.06 11.83
C ASN A 121 -2.60 5.13 11.19
N LEU A 122 -3.05 4.15 10.39
CA LEU A 122 -2.17 3.24 9.64
C LEU A 122 -1.24 4.00 8.68
N TYR A 123 -1.79 4.86 7.83
CA TYR A 123 -1.01 5.54 6.78
C TYR A 123 -0.10 6.65 7.31
N SER A 124 -0.37 7.18 8.51
CA SER A 124 0.52 8.17 9.15
C SER A 124 1.96 7.66 9.33
N VAL A 125 2.11 6.33 9.49
CA VAL A 125 3.40 5.65 9.63
C VAL A 125 4.27 5.80 8.39
N LEU A 126 3.67 5.82 7.20
CA LEU A 126 4.40 5.92 5.94
C LEU A 126 5.23 7.20 5.87
N LYS A 127 4.69 8.31 6.40
CA LYS A 127 5.42 9.56 6.52
C LYS A 127 6.60 9.46 7.50
N GLN A 128 6.38 8.80 8.65
CA GLN A 128 7.43 8.64 9.66
C GLN A 128 8.58 7.74 9.18
N GLN A 129 8.27 6.82 8.25
CA GLN A 129 9.21 5.85 7.71
C GLN A 129 9.76 6.24 6.33
N ASP A 130 9.62 7.49 5.89
CA ASP A 130 10.06 7.97 4.56
C ASP A 130 11.53 7.59 4.25
N ALA A 131 12.44 7.72 5.23
CA ALA A 131 13.84 7.33 5.07
C ALA A 131 14.06 5.83 4.80
N ASN A 132 13.10 4.98 5.20
CA ASN A 132 13.14 3.52 5.06
C ASN A 132 12.31 3.03 3.87
N ILE A 133 11.63 3.93 3.14
CA ILE A 133 10.75 3.60 2.02
C ILE A 133 11.40 4.06 0.71
N GLN A 134 11.38 3.18 -0.29
CA GLN A 134 11.86 3.46 -1.65
C GLN A 134 10.75 4.05 -2.52
N PHE A 135 9.55 3.50 -2.36
CA PHE A 135 8.42 3.77 -3.24
C PHE A 135 7.11 3.44 -2.54
N ILE A 136 6.08 4.25 -2.80
CA ILE A 136 4.71 4.02 -2.36
C ILE A 136 3.80 4.11 -3.57
N PHE A 137 2.97 3.10 -3.77
CA PHE A 137 1.91 3.11 -4.78
C PHE A 137 0.58 2.75 -4.14
N MET A 138 -0.46 3.53 -4.45
CA MET A 138 -1.78 3.35 -3.86
C MET A 138 -2.86 3.39 -4.94
N THR A 139 -3.78 2.42 -4.94
CA THR A 139 -4.93 2.35 -5.83
C THR A 139 -6.23 2.38 -5.02
N GLY A 140 -7.24 3.04 -5.57
CA GLY A 140 -8.55 3.22 -4.94
C GLY A 140 -9.52 3.83 -5.93
N VAL A 141 -10.78 3.99 -5.52
CA VAL A 141 -11.86 4.43 -6.42
C VAL A 141 -12.10 5.94 -6.34
N THR A 142 -11.89 6.55 -5.18
CA THR A 142 -12.32 7.92 -4.89
C THR A 142 -11.17 8.85 -4.51
N LYS A 143 -11.23 10.07 -5.06
CA LYS A 143 -10.27 11.15 -4.71
C LYS A 143 -10.55 11.79 -3.35
N PHE A 144 -11.79 11.72 -2.88
CA PHE A 144 -12.23 12.39 -1.65
C PHE A 144 -11.47 11.85 -0.42
N SER A 145 -11.23 10.53 -0.40
CA SER A 145 -10.47 9.86 0.65
C SER A 145 -9.03 10.37 0.73
N LYS A 146 -8.42 10.77 -0.40
CA LYS A 146 -7.04 11.26 -0.45
C LYS A 146 -6.79 12.51 0.41
N VAL A 147 -7.66 13.52 0.29
CA VAL A 147 -7.51 14.80 1.01
C VAL A 147 -7.66 14.60 2.53
N SER A 148 -8.49 13.63 2.94
CA SER A 148 -8.77 13.35 4.36
C SER A 148 -7.79 12.37 5.02
N LEU A 149 -7.28 11.37 4.28
CA LEU A 149 -6.37 10.34 4.80
C LEU A 149 -4.91 10.79 4.80
N PHE A 150 -4.54 11.64 3.85
CA PHE A 150 -3.15 11.99 3.57
C PHE A 150 -2.85 13.47 3.73
N SER A 151 -3.67 14.22 4.47
CA SER A 151 -3.47 15.66 4.71
C SER A 151 -2.10 16.00 5.33
N GLY A 152 -1.37 15.01 5.88
CA GLY A 152 0.00 15.15 6.35
C GLY A 152 1.08 14.61 5.41
N LEU A 153 0.77 13.83 4.37
CA LEU A 153 1.73 13.20 3.45
C LEU A 153 1.98 14.13 2.26
N ASN A 154 3.05 14.92 2.34
CA ASN A 154 3.34 15.98 1.36
C ASN A 154 4.02 15.48 0.07
N GLN A 155 4.30 14.18 -0.09
CA GLN A 155 5.01 13.61 -1.24
C GLN A 155 4.16 12.70 -2.14
N LEU A 156 2.84 12.59 -1.91
CA LEU A 156 1.99 11.78 -2.77
C LEU A 156 1.64 12.52 -4.07
N THR A 157 2.22 12.06 -5.18
CA THR A 157 1.86 12.55 -6.52
C THR A 157 0.53 11.91 -6.95
N ASP A 158 -0.49 12.73 -7.21
CA ASP A 158 -1.72 12.25 -7.84
C ASP A 158 -1.48 11.98 -9.32
N ILE A 159 -1.62 10.73 -9.75
CA ILE A 159 -1.51 10.38 -11.18
C ILE A 159 -2.87 10.02 -11.79
N THR A 160 -3.99 10.14 -11.04
CA THR A 160 -5.32 9.65 -11.47
C THR A 160 -5.82 10.32 -12.76
N ILE A 161 -5.43 11.57 -13.06
CA ILE A 161 -5.74 12.25 -14.34
C ILE A 161 -4.45 12.67 -15.08
N SER A 162 -3.29 12.11 -14.74
CA SER A 162 -2.11 12.44 -15.51
C SER A 162 -2.25 11.88 -16.92
N ARG A 163 -2.09 12.72 -17.95
CA ARG A 163 -2.19 12.27 -19.36
C ARG A 163 -1.20 11.14 -19.64
N ASP A 164 -0.02 11.19 -19.02
CA ASP A 164 1.04 10.20 -19.17
C ASP A 164 0.68 8.82 -18.57
N PHE A 165 -0.31 8.78 -17.67
CA PHE A 165 -0.77 7.55 -16.99
C PHE A 165 -2.22 7.21 -17.32
N SER A 166 -2.91 8.02 -18.13
CA SER A 166 -4.34 7.86 -18.45
C SER A 166 -4.65 6.54 -19.17
N THR A 167 -3.71 6.03 -19.95
CA THR A 167 -3.82 4.76 -20.69
C THR A 167 -3.26 3.56 -19.93
N ILE A 168 -2.72 3.74 -18.71
CA ILE A 168 -2.06 2.65 -17.97
C ILE A 168 -3.04 1.52 -17.58
N CYS A 169 -4.33 1.85 -17.49
CA CYS A 169 -5.43 0.91 -17.23
C CYS A 169 -6.19 0.51 -18.52
N GLY A 170 -5.70 0.89 -19.71
CA GLY A 170 -6.28 0.50 -21.00
C GLY A 170 -7.51 1.29 -21.46
N TYR A 171 -7.98 2.29 -20.72
CA TYR A 171 -9.07 3.16 -21.17
C TYR A 171 -8.53 4.24 -22.10
N THR A 172 -8.77 4.09 -23.39
CA THR A 172 -8.70 5.19 -24.35
C THR A 172 -10.11 5.73 -24.52
N GLN A 173 -10.30 7.01 -24.26
CA GLN A 173 -11.58 7.67 -24.48
C GLN A 173 -11.69 7.98 -25.98
N GLU A 174 -12.58 7.28 -26.68
CA GLU A 174 -13.12 7.74 -27.97
C GLU A 174 -14.30 8.69 -27.75
#